data_AF-A0A8H9R0L7-F1
#
_entry.id   AF-A0A8H9R0L7-F1
#
_cell.length_a   1.000
_cell.length_b   1.000
_cell.length_c   1.000
_cell.angle_alpha   90.00
_cell.angle_beta   90.00
_cell.angle_gamma   90.00
#
_symmetry.space_group_name_H-M   'P 1'
#
loop_
_entity.id
_entity.type
_entity.pdbx_description
1 polymer ?
#
loop_
_entity_poly.entity_id
_entity_poly.type
_entity_poly.pdbx_seq_one_letter_code
_entity_poly.pdbx_strand_id
1 'polypeptide(L)'
;MIDNLIIKSEIYRKKENELKEKDDKIEYLNGAIEELKRVIGLKDDEIKTLKVSIESLSKKLNKFNEFLNFIKIMDEVKRFKYSFLNYSKITKNEIMFHDENKIYINKKFLEDNFFKAYKNMLFKDKLHLLKLLNLIEVSEENRFTKKIFVNGKYKRMIVFNRHILDFYCNLCS
;
A
#
# COMPACT_ATOMS: atom_id res chain seq x y z
N MET A 1 5.59 -89.69 7.30
CA MET A 1 6.80 -88.87 7.00
C MET A 1 6.64 -88.11 5.68
N ILE A 2 6.08 -88.75 4.63
CA ILE A 2 5.77 -88.13 3.33
C ILE A 2 4.66 -87.05 3.44
N ASP A 3 3.57 -87.31 4.16
CA ASP A 3 2.46 -86.34 4.29
C ASP A 3 2.88 -85.02 4.95
N ASN A 4 3.79 -85.07 5.92
CA ASN A 4 4.34 -83.87 6.56
C ASN A 4 5.22 -83.05 5.62
N LEU A 5 5.92 -83.69 4.69
CA LEU A 5 6.72 -83.01 3.66
C LEU A 5 5.81 -82.35 2.61
N ILE A 6 4.71 -83.01 2.23
CA ILE A 6 3.71 -82.45 1.31
C ILE A 6 3.06 -81.21 1.90
N ILE A 7 2.56 -81.29 3.14
CA ILE A 7 1.95 -80.15 3.87
C ILE A 7 2.95 -78.98 3.97
N LYS A 8 4.21 -79.27 4.31
CA LYS A 8 5.25 -78.24 4.41
C LYS A 8 5.52 -77.56 3.06
N SER A 9 5.51 -78.32 1.96
CA SER A 9 5.70 -77.79 0.61
C SER A 9 4.57 -76.85 0.17
N GLU A 10 3.30 -77.18 0.49
CA GLU A 10 2.15 -76.33 0.18
C GLU A 10 2.18 -75.02 0.96
N ILE A 11 2.57 -75.09 2.25
CA ILE A 11 2.77 -73.90 3.08
C ILE A 11 3.85 -72.99 2.50
N TYR A 12 4.97 -73.54 2.03
CA TYR A 12 6.02 -72.74 1.39
C TYR A 12 5.54 -72.10 0.10
N ARG A 13 4.85 -72.84 -0.76
CA ARG A 13 4.30 -72.31 -2.02
C ARG A 13 3.30 -71.18 -1.77
N LYS A 14 2.44 -71.32 -0.76
CA LYS A 14 1.50 -70.27 -0.37
C LYS A 14 2.22 -69.00 0.11
N LYS A 15 3.24 -69.16 0.97
CA LYS A 15 4.06 -68.05 1.45
C LYS A 15 4.83 -67.36 0.33
N GLU A 16 5.32 -68.10 -0.65
CA GLU A 16 6.02 -67.56 -1.81
C GLU A 16 5.08 -66.73 -2.71
N ASN A 17 3.86 -67.21 -2.94
CA ASN A 17 2.84 -66.43 -3.64
C ASN A 17 2.46 -65.15 -2.87
N GLU A 18 2.26 -65.25 -1.55
CA GLU A 18 1.98 -64.07 -0.71
C GLU A 18 3.15 -63.07 -0.69
N LEU A 19 4.40 -63.54 -0.78
CA LEU A 19 5.58 -62.68 -0.88
C LEU A 19 5.58 -61.94 -2.22
N LYS A 20 5.34 -62.66 -3.32
CA LYS A 20 5.30 -62.09 -4.67
C LYS A 20 4.20 -61.03 -4.81
N GLU A 21 3.00 -61.29 -4.29
CA GLU A 21 1.91 -60.30 -4.27
C GLU A 21 2.28 -59.04 -3.48
N LYS A 22 3.04 -59.18 -2.38
CA LYS A 22 3.52 -58.04 -1.60
C LYS A 22 4.61 -57.27 -2.34
N ASP A 23 5.53 -57.94 -3.01
CA ASP A 23 6.58 -57.31 -3.79
C ASP A 23 6.00 -56.51 -4.98
N ASP A 24 5.05 -57.09 -5.72
CA ASP A 24 4.33 -56.40 -6.80
C ASP A 24 3.61 -55.14 -6.26
N LYS A 25 3.00 -55.25 -5.08
CA LYS A 25 2.34 -54.10 -4.42
C LYS A 25 3.35 -53.03 -3.98
N ILE A 26 4.53 -53.43 -3.49
CA ILE A 26 5.59 -52.49 -3.13
C ILE A 26 6.08 -51.74 -4.36
N GLU A 27 6.31 -52.42 -5.48
CA GLU A 27 6.73 -51.79 -6.73
C GLU A 27 5.70 -50.78 -7.24
N TYR A 28 4.41 -51.17 -7.25
CA TYR A 28 3.32 -50.27 -7.60
C TYR A 28 3.28 -49.02 -6.71
N LEU A 29 3.38 -49.20 -5.39
CA LEU A 29 3.36 -48.08 -4.44
C LEU A 29 4.58 -47.17 -4.60
N ASN A 30 5.76 -47.72 -4.90
CA ASN A 30 6.96 -46.93 -5.18
C ASN A 30 6.77 -46.08 -6.44
N GLY A 31 6.18 -46.64 -7.51
CA GLY A 31 5.85 -45.88 -8.72
C GLY A 31 4.90 -44.71 -8.43
N ALA A 32 3.85 -44.96 -7.64
CA ALA A 32 2.91 -43.92 -7.23
C ALA A 32 3.58 -42.81 -6.37
N ILE A 33 4.51 -43.18 -5.50
CA ILE A 33 5.27 -42.21 -4.68
C ILE A 33 6.13 -41.30 -5.56
N GLU A 34 6.84 -41.85 -6.55
CA GLU A 34 7.67 -41.04 -7.45
C GLU A 34 6.84 -40.09 -8.31
N GLU A 35 5.67 -40.52 -8.77
CA GLU A 35 4.73 -39.65 -9.46
C GLU A 35 4.22 -38.52 -8.56
N LEU A 36 3.85 -38.82 -7.31
CA LEU A 36 3.43 -37.81 -6.33
C LEU A 36 4.55 -36.79 -6.07
N LYS A 37 5.81 -37.24 -5.90
CA LYS A 37 6.97 -36.34 -5.74
C LYS A 37 7.12 -35.41 -6.94
N ARG A 38 6.99 -35.92 -8.17
CA ARG A 38 7.06 -35.11 -9.38
C ARG A 38 5.95 -34.05 -9.41
N VAL A 39 4.71 -34.43 -9.11
CA VAL A 39 3.58 -33.50 -9.07
C VAL A 39 3.77 -32.43 -8.00
N ILE A 40 4.25 -32.80 -6.81
CA ILE A 40 4.57 -31.85 -5.74
C ILE A 40 5.64 -30.85 -6.22
N GLY A 41 6.70 -31.30 -6.87
CA GLY A 41 7.73 -30.42 -7.41
C GLY A 41 7.19 -29.39 -8.41
N LEU A 42 6.34 -29.83 -9.34
CA LEU A 42 5.67 -28.93 -10.29
C LEU A 42 4.78 -27.90 -9.57
N LYS A 43 4.03 -28.34 -8.56
CA LYS A 43 3.17 -27.45 -7.77
C LYS A 43 3.96 -26.46 -6.93
N ASP A 44 5.11 -26.86 -6.40
CA ASP A 44 6.00 -25.94 -5.67
C ASP A 44 6.55 -24.83 -6.58
N ASP A 45 6.91 -25.17 -7.82
CA ASP A 45 7.40 -24.18 -8.79
C ASP A 45 6.28 -23.23 -9.28
N GLU A 46 5.05 -23.75 -9.46
CA GLU A 46 3.86 -22.91 -9.66
C GLU A 46 3.65 -21.94 -8.49
N ILE A 47 3.75 -22.41 -7.25
CA ILE A 47 3.60 -21.59 -6.04
C ILE A 47 4.66 -20.49 -5.99
N LYS A 48 5.93 -20.80 -6.28
CA LYS A 48 7.01 -19.79 -6.34
C LYS A 48 6.70 -18.71 -7.37
N THR A 49 6.26 -19.10 -8.56
CA THR A 49 5.90 -18.18 -9.65
C THR A 49 4.75 -17.26 -9.26
N LEU A 50 3.72 -17.82 -8.61
CA LEU A 50 2.58 -17.05 -8.10
C LEU A 50 3.00 -16.05 -7.02
N LYS A 51 3.89 -16.43 -6.08
CA LYS A 51 4.41 -15.53 -5.05
C LYS A 51 5.13 -14.31 -5.66
N VAL A 52 6.02 -14.52 -6.62
CA VAL A 52 6.72 -13.43 -7.33
C VAL A 52 5.72 -12.50 -8.04
N SER A 53 4.68 -13.09 -8.65
CA SER A 53 3.63 -12.33 -9.34
C SER A 53 2.83 -11.45 -8.36
N ILE A 54 2.48 -11.99 -7.19
CA ILE A 54 1.78 -11.25 -6.13
C ILE A 54 2.63 -10.08 -5.63
N GLU A 55 3.92 -10.27 -5.37
CA GLU A 55 4.81 -9.20 -4.94
C GLU A 55 4.92 -8.07 -5.98
N SER A 56 5.00 -8.44 -7.26
CA SER A 56 5.02 -7.48 -8.38
C SER A 56 3.72 -6.68 -8.45
N LEU A 57 2.57 -7.36 -8.36
CA LEU A 57 1.25 -6.71 -8.35
C LEU A 57 1.07 -5.80 -7.15
N SER A 58 1.52 -6.21 -5.96
CA SER A 58 1.49 -5.38 -4.75
C SER A 58 2.28 -4.09 -4.91
N LYS A 59 3.50 -4.15 -5.48
CA LYS A 59 4.30 -2.95 -5.79
C LYS A 59 3.60 -2.02 -6.78
N LYS A 60 2.95 -2.57 -7.82
CA LYS A 60 2.18 -1.78 -8.81
C LYS A 60 0.98 -1.11 -8.16
N LEU A 61 0.24 -1.84 -7.32
CA LEU A 61 -0.93 -1.33 -6.60
C LEU A 61 -0.55 -0.17 -5.68
N ASN A 62 0.57 -0.27 -4.95
CA ASN A 62 1.07 0.80 -4.09
C ASN A 62 1.36 2.08 -4.88
N LYS A 63 2.08 1.97 -6.01
CA LYS A 63 2.34 3.13 -6.89
C LYS A 63 1.04 3.75 -7.44
N PHE A 64 0.06 2.91 -7.79
CA PHE A 64 -1.23 3.40 -8.27
C PHE A 64 -2.00 4.14 -7.17
N ASN A 65 -1.95 3.65 -5.93
CA ASN A 65 -2.55 4.33 -4.78
C ASN A 65 -1.88 5.68 -4.49
N GLU A 66 -0.54 5.78 -4.59
CA GLU A 66 0.19 7.05 -4.47
C GLU A 66 -0.26 8.04 -5.55
N PHE A 67 -0.39 7.60 -6.80
CA PHE A 67 -0.86 8.42 -7.90
C PHE A 67 -2.32 8.89 -7.71
N LEU A 68 -3.21 8.00 -7.25
CA LEU A 68 -4.58 8.38 -6.90
C LEU A 68 -4.62 9.42 -5.78
N ASN A 69 -3.79 9.27 -4.76
CA ASN A 69 -3.66 10.24 -3.67
C ASN A 69 -3.17 11.60 -4.19
N PHE A 70 -2.25 11.61 -5.14
CA PHE A 70 -1.80 12.82 -5.82
C PHE A 70 -2.93 13.52 -6.59
N ILE A 71 -3.70 12.78 -7.41
CA ILE A 71 -4.84 13.36 -8.14
C ILE A 71 -5.86 13.98 -7.18
N LYS A 72 -6.17 13.27 -6.09
CA LYS A 72 -7.11 13.74 -5.06
C LYS A 72 -6.64 15.03 -4.39
N ILE A 73 -5.35 15.12 -4.02
CA ILE A 73 -4.84 16.36 -3.40
C ILE A 73 -4.88 17.51 -4.40
N MET A 74 -4.59 17.27 -5.68
CA MET A 74 -4.64 18.29 -6.73
C MET A 74 -6.05 18.85 -6.94
N ASP A 75 -7.08 18.00 -6.91
CA ASP A 75 -8.48 18.46 -6.93
C ASP A 75 -8.81 19.33 -5.70
N GLU A 76 -8.39 18.93 -4.50
CA GLU A 76 -8.61 19.74 -3.29
C GLU A 76 -7.83 21.06 -3.31
N VAL A 77 -6.61 21.09 -3.88
CA VAL A 77 -5.80 22.30 -4.07
C VAL A 77 -6.50 23.28 -5.01
N LYS A 78 -7.08 22.81 -6.11
CA LYS A 78 -7.90 23.65 -7.00
C LYS A 78 -9.09 24.25 -6.26
N ARG A 79 -9.86 23.41 -5.55
CA ARG A 79 -11.01 23.87 -4.77
C ARG A 79 -10.59 24.92 -3.73
N PHE A 80 -9.45 24.69 -3.06
CA PHE A 80 -8.87 25.65 -2.13
C PHE A 80 -8.55 26.98 -2.82
N LYS A 81 -7.89 26.95 -3.98
CA LYS A 81 -7.55 28.18 -4.73
C LYS A 81 -8.77 29.03 -5.07
N TYR A 82 -9.89 28.40 -5.45
CA TYR A 82 -11.12 29.14 -5.80
C TYR A 82 -11.93 29.63 -4.61
N SER A 83 -11.75 29.06 -3.41
CA SER A 83 -12.59 29.35 -2.25
C SER A 83 -11.89 30.10 -1.13
N PHE A 84 -10.55 30.12 -1.06
CA PHE A 84 -9.83 30.70 0.07
C PHE A 84 -10.12 32.20 0.27
N LEU A 85 -10.39 32.94 -0.81
CA LEU A 85 -10.71 34.37 -0.76
C LEU A 85 -12.02 34.66 -0.03
N ASN A 86 -12.93 33.69 0.06
CA ASN A 86 -14.18 33.84 0.82
C ASN A 86 -13.93 33.93 2.33
N TYR A 87 -12.79 33.43 2.79
CA TYR A 87 -12.42 33.36 4.21
C TYR A 87 -11.24 34.27 4.56
N SER A 88 -10.39 34.57 3.59
CA SER A 88 -9.12 35.25 3.80
C SER A 88 -9.25 36.77 3.63
N LYS A 89 -8.57 37.51 4.50
CA LYS A 89 -8.47 38.98 4.43
C LYS A 89 -7.01 39.40 4.21
N ILE A 90 -6.79 40.63 3.74
CA ILE A 90 -5.44 41.21 3.65
C ILE A 90 -4.92 41.56 5.05
N THR A 91 -5.81 41.99 5.94
CA THR A 91 -5.46 42.30 7.34
C THR A 91 -5.07 41.02 8.10
N LYS A 92 -3.88 41.05 8.71
CA LYS A 92 -3.36 39.94 9.53
C LYS A 92 -4.34 39.59 10.65
N ASN A 93 -4.61 38.29 10.79
CA ASN A 93 -5.46 37.75 11.85
C ASN A 93 -5.05 36.31 12.20
N GLU A 94 -5.60 35.76 13.27
CA GLU A 94 -5.20 34.44 13.77
C GLU A 94 -5.84 33.25 13.02
N ILE A 95 -6.82 33.51 12.15
CA ILE A 95 -7.60 32.50 11.44
C ILE A 95 -7.04 32.28 10.05
N MET A 96 -7.16 33.28 9.17
CA MET A 96 -6.72 33.23 7.80
C MET A 96 -6.49 34.63 7.22
N PHE A 97 -5.31 34.87 6.66
CA PHE A 97 -5.01 36.09 5.92
C PHE A 97 -4.08 35.79 4.75
N HIS A 98 -3.92 36.74 3.84
CA HIS A 98 -3.02 36.59 2.70
C HIS A 98 -2.31 37.90 2.38
N ASP A 99 -1.16 37.76 1.74
CA ASP A 99 -0.48 38.83 1.02
C ASP A 99 -0.37 38.45 -0.45
N GLU A 100 0.35 39.25 -1.24
CA GLU A 100 0.57 39.01 -2.67
C GLU A 100 1.16 37.63 -2.98
N ASN A 101 2.05 37.14 -2.11
CA ASN A 101 2.86 35.95 -2.38
C ASN A 101 2.41 34.73 -1.57
N LYS A 102 1.72 34.92 -0.45
CA LYS A 102 1.45 33.87 0.53
C LYS A 102 0.04 33.89 1.08
N ILE A 103 -0.43 32.71 1.46
CA ILE A 103 -1.68 32.53 2.22
C ILE A 103 -1.33 31.91 3.55
N TYR A 104 -1.78 32.53 4.63
CA TYR A 104 -1.52 32.12 6.00
C TYR A 104 -2.82 31.61 6.60
N ILE A 105 -2.80 30.38 7.10
CA ILE A 105 -4.01 29.76 7.63
C ILE A 105 -3.72 28.96 8.90
N ASN A 106 -4.59 29.10 9.89
CA ASN A 106 -4.58 28.28 11.08
C ASN A 106 -4.77 26.81 10.69
N LYS A 107 -3.93 25.91 11.24
CA LYS A 107 -3.98 24.48 10.90
C LYS A 107 -5.35 23.85 11.18
N LYS A 108 -5.95 24.16 12.33
CA LYS A 108 -7.26 23.61 12.71
C LYS A 108 -8.35 24.17 11.79
N PHE A 109 -8.32 25.46 11.51
CA PHE A 109 -9.25 26.06 10.56
C PHE A 109 -9.13 25.45 9.15
N LEU A 110 -7.90 25.14 8.70
CA LEU A 110 -7.66 24.45 7.44
C LEU A 110 -8.31 23.06 7.41
N GLU A 111 -8.13 22.27 8.46
CA GLU A 111 -8.75 20.93 8.62
C GLU A 111 -10.28 21.00 8.66
N ASP A 112 -10.81 22.01 9.33
CA ASP A 112 -12.24 22.18 9.56
C ASP A 112 -12.98 22.76 8.33
N ASN A 113 -12.30 23.37 7.36
CA ASN A 113 -12.97 24.08 6.26
C ASN A 113 -12.51 23.66 4.86
N PHE A 114 -11.30 23.14 4.71
CA PHE A 114 -10.73 22.75 3.42
C PHE A 114 -10.26 21.30 3.44
N PHE A 115 -9.92 20.77 2.26
CA PHE A 115 -9.39 19.41 2.15
C PHE A 115 -10.31 18.35 2.78
N LYS A 116 -11.62 18.45 2.53
CA LYS A 116 -12.68 17.56 3.07
C LYS A 116 -13.30 16.61 2.06
N ALA A 117 -13.01 16.76 0.76
CA ALA A 117 -13.64 15.98 -0.30
C ALA A 117 -13.24 14.50 -0.20
N TYR A 118 -11.98 14.22 0.14
CA TYR A 118 -11.47 12.84 0.22
C TYR A 118 -11.16 12.45 1.67
N LYS A 119 -12.12 11.80 2.33
CA LYS A 119 -12.02 11.38 3.75
C LYS A 119 -11.10 10.18 3.99
N ASN A 120 -10.82 9.39 2.95
CA ASN A 120 -9.98 8.19 3.05
C ASN A 120 -8.49 8.51 3.27
N MET A 121 -8.11 9.79 3.21
CA MET A 121 -6.76 10.26 3.49
C MET A 121 -6.78 11.12 4.75
N LEU A 122 -5.94 10.78 5.73
CA LEU A 122 -5.83 11.55 6.96
C LEU A 122 -5.32 12.96 6.64
N PHE A 123 -5.79 13.96 7.40
CA PHE A 123 -5.39 15.35 7.19
C PHE A 123 -3.87 15.54 7.33
N LYS A 124 -3.21 14.76 8.20
CA LYS A 124 -1.75 14.74 8.31
C LYS A 124 -1.06 14.33 7.00
N ASP A 125 -1.59 13.33 6.31
CA ASP A 125 -1.04 12.83 5.05
C ASP A 125 -1.26 13.84 3.92
N LYS A 126 -2.41 14.53 3.93
CA LYS A 126 -2.66 15.68 3.04
C LYS A 126 -1.61 16.77 3.21
N LEU A 127 -1.31 17.15 4.45
CA LEU A 127 -0.25 18.13 4.73
C LEU A 127 1.13 17.64 4.26
N HIS A 128 1.39 16.34 4.36
CA HIS A 128 2.63 15.75 3.83
C HIS A 128 2.71 15.89 2.30
N LEU A 129 1.63 15.58 1.58
CA LEU A 129 1.57 15.78 0.13
C LEU A 129 1.73 17.25 -0.26
N LEU A 130 1.05 18.16 0.44
CA LEU A 130 1.21 19.61 0.20
C LEU A 130 2.66 20.06 0.42
N LYS A 131 3.35 19.50 1.41
CA LYS A 131 4.78 19.75 1.65
C LYS A 131 5.63 19.21 0.50
N LEU A 132 5.42 17.96 0.07
CA LEU A 132 6.15 17.35 -1.05
C LEU A 132 5.99 18.12 -2.36
N LEU A 133 4.81 18.70 -2.57
CA LEU A 133 4.49 19.56 -3.70
C LEU A 133 5.10 20.96 -3.61
N ASN A 134 5.79 21.29 -2.51
CA ASN A 134 6.25 22.64 -2.18
C ASN A 134 5.13 23.68 -2.13
N LEU A 135 3.87 23.26 -1.95
CA LEU A 135 2.73 24.16 -1.83
C LEU A 135 2.74 24.91 -0.50
N ILE A 136 3.31 24.30 0.55
CA ILE A 136 3.43 24.91 1.89
C ILE A 136 4.88 25.12 2.31
N GLU A 137 5.17 26.26 2.93
CA GLU A 137 6.46 26.55 3.54
C GLU A 137 6.52 26.00 4.96
N VAL A 138 7.59 25.27 5.26
CA VAL A 138 7.86 24.71 6.58
C VAL A 138 9.13 25.33 7.16
N SER A 139 9.14 25.59 8.46
CA SER A 139 10.33 26.12 9.15
C SER A 139 11.29 25.04 9.62
N GLU A 140 10.80 23.82 9.77
CA GLU A 140 11.49 22.67 10.36
C GLU A 140 11.05 21.42 9.59
N GLU A 141 11.96 20.48 9.35
CA GLU A 141 11.69 19.30 8.52
C GLU A 141 10.51 18.47 9.04
N ASN A 142 10.38 18.33 10.35
CA ASN A 142 9.36 17.51 10.99
C ASN A 142 8.03 18.26 11.26
N ARG A 143 7.85 19.47 10.71
CA ARG A 143 6.64 20.28 10.94
C ARG A 143 5.98 20.69 9.63
N PHE A 144 4.68 20.97 9.72
CA PHE A 144 3.87 21.47 8.60
C PHE A 144 3.56 22.96 8.67
N THR A 145 3.93 23.61 9.79
CA THR A 145 3.60 25.02 10.09
C THR A 145 4.86 25.87 10.18
N LYS A 146 4.75 27.17 9.87
CA LYS A 146 5.79 28.18 10.07
C LYS A 146 5.43 29.13 11.23
N LYS A 147 6.42 29.65 11.96
CA LYS A 147 6.21 30.73 12.95
C LYS A 147 6.06 32.07 12.22
N ILE A 148 5.05 32.84 12.59
CA ILE A 148 4.66 34.10 11.93
C ILE A 148 4.26 35.11 12.99
N PHE A 149 4.66 36.36 12.81
CA PHE A 149 4.29 37.44 13.72
C PHE A 149 2.94 38.04 13.31
N VAL A 150 1.94 37.88 14.19
CA VAL A 150 0.55 38.29 13.98
C VAL A 150 0.08 38.99 15.26
N ASN A 151 -0.45 40.21 15.14
CA ASN A 151 -1.04 40.97 16.25
C ASN A 151 -0.15 41.03 17.51
N GLY A 152 1.15 41.28 17.32
CA GLY A 152 2.11 41.41 18.42
C GLY A 152 2.63 40.09 19.00
N LYS A 153 2.23 38.92 18.48
CA LYS A 153 2.63 37.60 18.98
C LYS A 153 3.06 36.66 17.86
N TYR A 154 3.97 35.74 18.18
CA TYR A 154 4.32 34.65 17.27
C TYR A 154 3.24 33.56 17.31
N LYS A 155 2.71 33.20 16.14
CA LYS A 155 1.75 32.12 15.93
C LYS A 155 2.30 31.13 14.91
N ARG A 156 1.93 29.86 15.04
CA ARG A 156 2.27 28.83 14.05
C ARG A 156 1.10 28.64 13.10
N MET A 157 1.33 28.84 11.80
CA MET A 157 0.30 28.73 10.76
C MET A 157 0.84 27.90 9.58
N ILE A 158 -0.06 27.33 8.80
CA ILE A 158 0.27 26.78 7.49
C ILE A 158 0.45 27.96 6.54
N VAL A 159 1.50 27.94 5.73
CA VAL A 159 1.85 29.04 4.83
C VAL A 159 1.91 28.51 3.42
N PHE A 160 0.91 28.81 2.60
CA PHE A 160 0.92 28.43 1.20
C PHE A 160 1.70 29.44 0.36
N ASN A 161 2.43 28.94 -0.64
CA ASN A 161 3.02 29.77 -1.69
C ASN A 161 2.01 29.96 -2.83
N ARG A 162 1.62 31.21 -3.08
CA ARG A 162 0.60 31.54 -4.08
C ARG A 162 1.08 31.28 -5.51
N HIS A 163 2.35 31.55 -5.81
CA HIS A 163 2.91 31.31 -7.15
C HIS A 163 2.88 29.82 -7.50
N ILE A 164 3.25 28.97 -6.55
CA ILE A 164 3.23 27.51 -6.73
C ILE A 164 1.78 27.02 -6.80
N LEU A 165 0.88 27.54 -5.97
CA LEU A 165 -0.55 27.24 -6.02
C LEU A 165 -1.15 27.56 -7.39
N ASP A 166 -0.83 28.73 -7.93
CA ASP A 166 -1.32 29.20 -9.23
C ASP A 166 -0.73 28.36 -10.38
N PHE A 167 0.56 28.04 -10.32
CA PHE A 167 1.21 27.11 -11.26
C PHE A 167 0.47 25.77 -11.37
N TYR A 168 0.18 25.13 -10.24
CA TYR A 168 -0.52 23.84 -10.22
C TYR A 168 -1.98 23.93 -10.70
N CYS A 169 -2.67 25.04 -10.41
CA CYS A 169 -4.04 25.22 -10.88
C CYS A 169 -4.08 25.44 -12.41
N ASN A 170 -3.11 26.18 -12.94
CA ASN A 170 -3.00 26.45 -14.38
C ASN A 170 -2.59 25.21 -15.20
N LEU A 171 -1.73 24.34 -14.65
CA LEU A 171 -1.33 23.08 -15.31
C LEU A 171 -2.49 22.13 -15.58
N CYS A 172 -3.59 22.28 -14.83
CA CYS A 172 -4.72 21.38 -14.88
C CYS A 172 -5.98 22.07 -15.43
N SER A 173 -5.82 23.23 -16.09
CA SER A 173 -6.87 23.96 -16.81
C SER A 173 -6.98 23.51 -18.25
#